data_AF-A0A378FVE7-F1
#
_entry.id   AF-A0A378FVE7-F1
#
_cell.length_a   1.000
_cell.length_b   1.000
_cell.length_c   1.000
_cell.angle_alpha   90.00
_cell.angle_beta   90.00
_cell.angle_gamma   90.00
#
_symmetry.space_group_name_H-M   'P 1'
#
loop_
_entity.id
_entity.type
_entity.pdbx_description
1 polymer ?
#
loop_
_entity_poly.entity_id
_entity_poly.type
_entity_poly.pdbx_seq_one_letter_code
_entity_poly.pdbx_strand_id
1 'polypeptide(L)' 'MMQHQVALQARFNPETLERVLRVVRHRGFHICAMNMETAPDAQNINIELTVASPPARRITV' A
#
# COMPACT_ATOMS: atom_id res chain seq x y z
N MET A 1 2.09 -16.82 -7.38
CA MET A 1 2.11 -15.37 -7.10
C MET A 1 2.49 -15.20 -5.64
N MET A 2 3.50 -14.39 -5.31
CA MET A 2 3.84 -14.14 -3.90
C MET A 2 3.10 -12.88 -3.46
N GLN A 3 2.34 -12.98 -2.38
CA GLN A 3 1.65 -11.85 -1.78
C GLN A 3 2.49 -11.30 -0.63
N HIS A 4 2.53 -9.98 -0.53
CA HIS A 4 3.22 -9.25 0.51
C HIS A 4 2.23 -8.25 1.10
N GLN A 5 2.10 -8.27 2.42
CA GLN A 5 1.38 -7.24 3.14
C GLN A 5 2.34 -6.08 3.43
N VAL A 6 1.83 -4.88 3.22
CA VAL A 6 2.51 -3.64 3.52
C VAL A 6 1.54 -2.82 4.38
N ALA A 7 1.93 -2.55 5.61
CA ALA A 7 1.22 -1.63 6.49
C ALA A 7 1.96 -0.29 6.48
N LEU A 8 1.22 0.80 6.27
CA LEU A 8 1.77 2.16 6.31
C LEU A 8 0.83 3.10 7.04
N GLN A 9 1.42 3.91 7.92
CA GLN A 9 0.73 4.99 8.60
C GLN A 9 1.11 6.30 7.92
N ALA A 10 0.09 7.06 7.50
CA ALA A 10 0.27 8.31 6.79
C ALA A 10 -0.73 9.36 7.28
N ARG A 11 -0.47 10.64 7.00
CA ARG A 11 -1.46 11.70 7.23
C ARG A 11 -2.65 11.51 6.29
N PHE A 12 -3.85 11.86 6.75
CA PHE A 12 -5.07 11.83 5.93
C PHE A 12 -5.00 12.89 4.82
N ASN A 13 -4.31 12.56 3.74
CA ASN A 13 -4.17 13.39 2.55
C ASN A 13 -4.43 12.54 1.31
N PRO A 14 -5.41 12.86 0.46
CA PRO A 14 -5.72 12.08 -0.75
C PRO A 14 -4.51 11.91 -1.68
N GLU A 15 -3.62 12.90 -1.72
CA GLU A 15 -2.38 12.86 -2.50
C GLU A 15 -1.47 11.68 -2.10
N THR A 16 -1.41 11.33 -0.81
CA THR A 16 -0.58 10.22 -0.32
C THR A 16 -1.06 8.89 -0.86
N LEU A 17 -2.39 8.67 -0.84
CA LEU A 17 -3.00 7.45 -1.38
C LEU A 17 -2.73 7.33 -2.88
N GLU A 18 -2.92 8.41 -3.64
CA GLU A 18 -2.62 8.43 -5.07
C GLU A 18 -1.15 8.09 -5.35
N ARG A 19 -0.22 8.63 -4.56
CA ARG A 19 1.21 8.35 -4.70
C ARG A 19 1.53 6.89 -4.44
N VAL A 20 0.94 6.28 -3.41
CA VAL A 20 1.11 4.86 -3.10
C VAL A 20 0.58 3.99 -4.24
N LEU A 21 -0.66 4.23 -4.68
CA LEU A 21 -1.25 3.53 -5.82
C LEU A 21 -0.41 3.66 -7.09
N ARG A 22 0.10 4.87 -7.37
CA ARG A 22 0.96 5.15 -8.51
C ARG A 22 2.27 4.35 -8.43
N VAL A 23 2.90 4.27 -7.26
CA VAL A 23 4.14 3.48 -7.07
C VAL A 23 3.88 1.99 -7.26
N VAL A 24 2.82 1.45 -6.67
CA VAL A 24 2.47 0.01 -6.78
C VAL A 24 2.26 -0.36 -8.25
N ARG A 25 1.48 0.44 -8.99
CA ARG A 25 1.29 0.25 -10.44
C ARG A 25 2.58 0.42 -11.23
N HIS A 26 3.35 1.47 -10.95
CA HIS A 26 4.60 1.77 -11.69
C HIS A 26 5.66 0.68 -11.49
N ARG A 27 5.67 0.04 -10.32
CA ARG A 27 6.54 -1.11 -10.02
C ARG A 27 5.97 -2.44 -10.52
N GLY A 28 4.85 -2.44 -11.24
CA GLY A 28 4.25 -3.66 -11.78
C GLY A 28 3.81 -4.66 -10.70
N PHE A 29 3.45 -4.16 -9.52
CA PHE A 29 2.80 -4.95 -8.49
C PHE A 29 1.28 -4.85 -8.67
N HIS A 30 0.57 -5.93 -8.35
CA HIS A 30 -0.89 -5.96 -8.37
C HIS A 30 -1.43 -5.77 -6.95
N ILE A 31 -2.46 -4.95 -6.77
CA ILE A 31 -3.15 -4.83 -5.49
C ILE A 31 -4.15 -5.98 -5.39
N CYS A 32 -4.00 -6.82 -4.36
CA CYS A 32 -4.95 -7.89 -4.05
C CYS A 32 -5.98 -7.46 -3.01
N ALA A 33 -5.56 -6.71 -1.99
CA ALA A 33 -6.44 -6.19 -0.97
C ALA A 33 -5.94 -4.84 -0.46
N MET A 34 -6.86 -4.00 0.01
CA MET A 34 -6.56 -2.74 0.66
C MET A 34 -7.56 -2.53 1.79
N ASN A 35 -7.06 -2.21 2.98
CA ASN A 35 -7.83 -1.80 4.14
C ASN A 35 -7.32 -0.41 4.57
N MET A 36 -8.24 0.50 4.88
CA MET A 36 -7.90 1.84 5.33
C MET A 36 -8.72 2.16 6.56
N GLU A 37 -8.02 2.49 7.64
CA GLU A 37 -8.62 2.85 8.91
C GLU A 37 -8.09 4.20 9.36
N THR A 38 -9.00 5.09 9.78
CA THR A 38 -8.62 6.33 10.44
C THR A 38 -8.07 6.04 11.82
N ALA A 39 -6.88 6.57 12.10
CA ALA A 39 -6.27 6.50 13.41
C ALA A 39 -7.11 7.26 14.46
N PRO A 40 -6.99 6.92 15.75
CA PRO A 40 -7.74 7.57 16.83
C PRO A 40 -7.57 9.10 16.86
N ASP A 41 -6.41 9.59 16.44
CA ASP A 41 -6.04 11.00 16.42
C ASP A 41 -6.68 11.81 15.26
N ALA A 42 -7.49 11.17 14.40
CA ALA A 42 -8.20 11.72 13.23
C ALA A 42 -7.33 12.40 12.15
N GLN A 43 -6.03 12.58 12.41
CA GLN A 43 -5.07 13.22 11.51
C GLN A 43 -4.33 12.19 10.65
N ASN A 44 -4.26 10.95 11.13
CA ASN A 44 -3.54 9.86 10.48
C ASN A 44 -4.51 8.78 10.00
N ILE A 45 -4.09 8.07 8.98
CA ILE A 45 -4.71 6.86 8.47
C ILE A 45 -3.69 5.74 8.51
N ASN A 46 -4.16 4.57 8.92
CA ASN A 46 -3.46 3.32 8.73
C ASN A 46 -3.97 2.70 7.43
N ILE A 47 -3.07 2.46 6.49
CA ILE A 47 -3.38 1.80 5.23
C ILE A 47 -2.65 0.46 5.24
N GLU A 48 -3.40 -0.62 5.23
CA GLU A 48 -2.88 -1.96 5.01
C GLU A 48 -3.17 -2.36 3.56
N LEU A 49 -2.13 -2.70 2.82
CA LEU A 49 -2.26 -3.10 1.44
C LEU A 49 -1.50 -4.37 1.15
N THR A 50 -2.22 -5.32 0.57
CA THR A 50 -1.70 -6.60 0.12
C THR A 50 -1.39 -6.49 -1.35
N VAL A 51 -0.11 -6.57 -1.71
CA VAL A 51 0.36 -6.53 -3.08
C VAL A 51 0.90 -7.89 -3.50
N ALA A 52 0.61 -8.31 -4.73
CA ALA A 52 1.19 -9.48 -5.34
C ALA A 52 2.32 -9.08 -6.29
N SER A 53 3.46 -9.77 -6.18
CA SER A 53 4.57 -9.65 -7.12
C SER A 53 4.59 -10.80 -8.14
N PRO A 54 5.05 -10.53 -9.37
CA PRO A 54 5.47 -11.58 -10.28
C PRO A 54 6.64 -12.37 -9.68
N PRO A 55 6.78 -13.67 -9.97
CA PRO A 55 7.82 -14.52 -9.40
C PRO A 55 9.26 -14.03 -9.67
N ALA A 56 9.47 -13.15 -10.64
CA ALA A 56 10.76 -12.54 -10.96
C ALA A 56 11.13 -11.31 -10.09
N ARG A 57 10.22 -10.80 -9.24
CA ARG A 57 10.42 -9.52 -8.53
C ARG A 57 10.33 -9.71 -7.02
N ARG A 58 11.49 -9.79 -6.36
CA ARG A 58 11.61 -9.83 -4.89
C ARG A 58 11.41 -8.41 -4.34
N ILE A 59 10.45 -8.23 -3.44
CA ILE A 59 10.36 -7.00 -2.65
C ILE A 59 11.58 -6.98 -1.73
N THR A 60 12.46 -6.00 -1.92
CA THR A 60 13.55 -5.70 -0.99
C THR A 60 13.13 -4.42 -0.30
N VAL A 61 12.68 -4.55 0.96
CA VAL A 61 12.31 -3.44 1.86
C VAL A 61 13.48 -3.11 2.75
#